data_AF-A0A2G9V043-F1
#
_entry.id   AF-A0A2G9V043-F1
#
_cell.length_a   1.000
_cell.length_b   1.000
_cell.length_c   1.000
_cell.angle_alpha   90.00
_cell.angle_beta   90.00
_cell.angle_gamma   90.00
#
_symmetry.space_group_name_H-M   'P 1'
#
loop_
_entity.id
_entity.type
_entity.pdbx_description
1 polymer ?
#
loop_
_entity_poly.entity_id
_entity_poly.type
_entity_poly.pdbx_seq_one_letter_code
_entity_poly.pdbx_strand_id
1 'polypeptide(L)'
;MPATTRWMDSHITASSSVYHATQAASPAKEEVLYSVQKAKKRLHSPPERVTIQLPVLALNEVFIGESLSSRVSYYEIQIDNGVMVKQKSSGIAICTGTGSTSWYFNINKLTEQCVSELLRITSQQCNVSLGLRIRESMNIYRLIFRPMTSKWLATYVRNSINSSYLSRIHYVRMAFTVRDPIFNATFSPTTPRGFAQKILVKSRGYDAHLVVDGGVSYRFNDGAEAIVEVREEDALQTVIFR
;
A
#
# COMPACT_ATOMS: atom_id res chain seq x y z
N MET A 1 15.57 14.34 21.71
CA MET A 1 14.15 14.51 21.38
C MET A 1 13.92 15.95 20.97
N PRO A 2 13.53 16.24 19.72
CA PRO A 2 13.06 17.57 19.35
C PRO A 2 11.52 17.60 19.31
N ALA A 3 10.98 18.61 19.98
CA ALA A 3 9.56 18.87 20.16
C ALA A 3 8.88 19.33 18.86
N THR A 4 7.64 18.88 18.64
CA THR A 4 6.76 19.35 17.58
C THR A 4 5.93 20.54 18.06
N THR A 5 6.08 21.68 17.40
CA THR A 5 5.30 22.90 17.66
C THR A 5 3.89 22.74 17.08
N ARG A 6 2.87 22.75 17.95
CA ARG A 6 1.45 22.83 17.57
C ARG A 6 1.15 24.24 17.03
N TRP A 7 0.64 24.32 15.81
CA TRP A 7 -0.04 25.51 15.30
C TRP A 7 -1.55 25.34 15.49
N MET A 8 -2.17 26.29 16.20
CA MET A 8 -3.61 26.43 16.37
C MET A 8 -4.12 27.43 15.33
N ASP A 9 -5.02 27.01 14.45
CA ASP A 9 -5.78 27.93 13.63
C ASP A 9 -7.10 28.28 14.33
N SER A 10 -7.25 29.56 14.64
CA SER A 10 -8.43 30.21 15.17
C SER A 10 -9.47 30.43 14.08
N HIS A 11 -10.65 29.84 14.23
CA HIS A 11 -11.80 30.19 13.39
C HIS A 11 -12.40 31.52 13.87
N ILE A 12 -12.29 32.55 13.04
CA ILE A 12 -13.04 33.81 13.17
C ILE A 12 -14.41 33.60 12.53
N THR A 13 -15.47 33.61 13.34
CA THR A 13 -16.86 33.57 12.88
C THR A 13 -17.36 35.00 12.68
N ALA A 14 -17.65 35.40 11.44
CA ALA A 14 -18.32 36.66 11.15
C ALA A 14 -19.84 36.47 11.28
N SER A 15 -20.46 37.25 12.17
CA SER A 15 -21.90 37.36 12.36
C SER A 15 -22.54 38.17 11.23
N SER A 16 -23.70 37.73 10.72
CA SER A 16 -24.55 38.54 9.84
C SER A 16 -25.84 38.90 10.59
N SER A 17 -26.06 40.21 10.69
CA SER A 17 -27.24 40.87 11.25
C SER A 17 -28.38 40.87 10.22
N VAL A 18 -29.59 40.58 10.71
CA VAL A 18 -30.84 40.60 9.95
C VAL A 18 -31.42 42.00 9.99
N TYR A 19 -31.70 42.60 8.84
CA TYR A 19 -32.57 43.78 8.72
C TYR A 19 -33.79 43.42 7.85
N HIS A 20 -34.97 43.60 8.44
CA HIS A 20 -36.26 43.60 7.76
C HIS A 20 -36.49 44.95 7.08
N ALA A 21 -37.01 44.93 5.84
CA ALA A 21 -37.77 46.05 5.28
C ALA A 21 -38.88 45.53 4.35
N THR A 22 -40.03 46.18 4.49
CA THR A 22 -41.37 45.88 3.99
C THR A 22 -41.62 46.26 2.53
N GLN A 23 -42.65 45.62 1.96
CA GLN A 23 -43.17 45.76 0.58
C GLN A 23 -43.82 47.12 0.27
N ALA A 24 -43.76 47.54 -1.00
CA ALA A 24 -44.82 48.31 -1.68
C ALA A 24 -44.75 48.13 -3.23
N ALA A 25 -45.93 48.07 -3.87
CA ALA A 25 -46.25 47.72 -5.26
C ALA A 25 -45.74 48.72 -6.33
N SER A 26 -45.63 48.45 -7.64
CA SER A 26 -46.63 47.96 -8.63
C SER A 26 -45.96 47.89 -10.05
N PRO A 27 -46.63 47.35 -11.10
CA PRO A 27 -45.98 46.59 -12.18
C PRO A 27 -45.83 47.35 -13.51
N ALA A 28 -44.68 47.22 -14.17
CA ALA A 28 -44.51 47.31 -15.62
C ALA A 28 -43.00 47.29 -15.94
N LYS A 29 -42.46 46.12 -16.35
CA LYS A 29 -41.24 45.96 -17.19
C LYS A 29 -40.83 44.49 -17.35
N GLU A 30 -41.80 43.58 -17.43
CA GLU A 30 -41.53 42.15 -17.49
C GLU A 30 -41.68 41.61 -18.92
N GLU A 31 -41.08 42.27 -19.92
CA GLU A 31 -41.09 41.74 -21.30
C GLU A 31 -39.82 42.00 -22.13
N VAL A 32 -38.74 42.56 -21.56
CA VAL A 32 -37.50 42.86 -22.33
C VAL A 32 -36.24 42.16 -21.79
N LEU A 33 -36.36 41.23 -20.83
CA LEU A 33 -35.21 40.53 -20.25
C LEU A 33 -35.16 39.02 -20.49
N TYR A 34 -35.83 38.50 -21.52
CA TYR A 34 -35.79 37.06 -21.83
C TYR A 34 -34.87 36.65 -23.00
N SER A 35 -34.07 37.58 -23.56
CA SER A 35 -33.30 37.28 -24.78
C SER A 35 -31.77 37.36 -24.67
N VAL A 36 -31.16 37.60 -23.50
CA VAL A 36 -29.68 37.63 -23.41
C VAL A 36 -29.13 37.06 -22.11
N GLN A 37 -29.32 35.77 -21.82
CA GLN A 37 -28.40 35.01 -20.93
C GLN A 37 -28.26 33.56 -21.40
N LYS A 38 -27.76 33.35 -22.62
CA LYS A 38 -27.00 32.12 -22.90
C LYS A 38 -25.71 32.22 -22.10
N ALA A 39 -25.76 31.75 -20.85
CA ALA A 39 -24.57 31.54 -20.04
C ALA A 39 -23.62 30.64 -20.84
N LYS A 40 -22.56 31.23 -21.38
CA LYS A 40 -21.39 30.48 -21.82
C LYS A 40 -20.90 29.73 -20.59
N LYS A 41 -21.31 28.47 -20.42
CA LYS A 41 -20.58 27.50 -19.61
C LYS A 41 -19.15 27.57 -20.13
N ARG A 42 -18.26 28.25 -19.40
CA ARG A 42 -16.82 28.13 -19.64
C ARG A 42 -16.57 26.64 -19.52
N LEU A 43 -16.27 26.01 -20.66
CA LEU A 43 -15.78 24.66 -20.71
C LEU A 43 -14.50 24.70 -19.86
N HIS A 44 -14.60 24.28 -18.60
CA HIS A 44 -13.44 24.21 -17.74
C HIS A 44 -12.61 23.09 -18.35
N SER A 45 -11.59 23.46 -19.11
CA SER A 45 -10.59 22.51 -19.58
C SER A 45 -10.10 21.77 -18.34
N PRO A 46 -10.08 20.42 -18.35
CA PRO A 46 -9.58 19.68 -17.21
C PRO A 46 -8.20 20.24 -16.86
N PRO A 47 -7.90 20.43 -15.56
CA PRO A 47 -6.61 20.96 -15.15
C PRO A 47 -5.50 20.14 -15.81
N GLU A 48 -4.54 20.85 -16.42
CA GLU A 48 -3.43 20.22 -17.12
C GLU A 48 -2.69 19.30 -16.15
N ARG A 49 -2.55 18.02 -16.53
CA ARG A 49 -1.84 17.04 -15.70
C ARG A 49 -0.35 17.33 -15.81
N VAL A 50 0.22 17.89 -14.74
CA VAL A 50 1.67 18.07 -14.62
C VAL A 50 2.28 16.78 -14.08
N THR A 51 3.15 16.15 -14.85
CA THR A 51 3.98 15.03 -14.39
C THR A 51 5.33 15.56 -13.93
N ILE A 52 5.72 15.21 -12.71
CA ILE A 52 6.98 15.63 -12.11
C ILE A 52 7.77 14.37 -11.77
N GLN A 53 9.02 14.30 -12.23
CA GLN A 53 9.98 13.31 -11.73
C GLN A 53 10.51 13.80 -10.39
N LEU A 54 10.42 12.97 -9.35
CA LEU A 54 10.95 13.31 -8.04
C LEU A 54 12.48 13.44 -8.12
N PRO A 55 13.10 14.37 -7.37
CA PRO A 55 14.55 14.61 -7.42
C PRO A 55 15.37 13.52 -6.70
N VAL A 56 14.72 12.44 -6.25
CA VAL A 56 15.33 11.33 -5.52
C VAL A 56 14.90 10.01 -6.15
N LEU A 57 15.83 9.06 -6.17
CA LEU A 57 15.58 7.67 -6.56
C LEU A 57 15.51 6.81 -5.31
N ALA A 58 14.72 5.73 -5.36
CA ALA A 58 14.63 4.75 -4.28
C ALA A 58 15.72 3.70 -4.44
N LEU A 59 16.60 3.58 -3.45
CA LEU A 59 17.61 2.54 -3.39
C LEU A 59 17.01 1.22 -2.89
N ASN A 60 16.16 1.26 -1.87
CA ASN A 60 15.61 0.07 -1.22
C ASN A 60 14.11 -0.04 -1.46
N GLU A 61 13.33 0.94 -1.03
CA GLU A 61 11.87 0.86 -1.13
C GLU A 61 11.14 2.20 -1.25
N VAL A 62 9.98 2.13 -1.89
CA VAL A 62 8.93 3.14 -1.84
C VAL A 62 7.74 2.56 -1.07
N PHE A 63 7.25 3.31 -0.10
CA PHE A 63 6.01 2.99 0.61
C PHE A 63 4.95 4.04 0.33
N ILE A 64 3.72 3.60 0.05
CA ILE A 64 2.57 4.47 -0.18
C ILE A 64 1.44 4.06 0.77
N GLY A 65 0.95 5.00 1.56
CA GLY A 65 -0.15 4.79 2.50
C GLY A 65 -0.52 6.04 3.31
N GLU A 66 -1.58 5.94 4.11
CA GLU A 66 -1.96 6.96 5.10
C GLU A 66 -0.83 7.17 6.14
N SER A 67 -0.62 8.41 6.59
CA SER A 67 0.41 8.76 7.58
C SER A 67 0.19 8.07 8.91
N LEU A 68 -1.08 7.97 9.32
CA LEU A 68 -1.49 7.35 10.57
C LEU A 68 -1.73 5.86 10.32
N SER A 69 -0.97 5.01 11.00
CA SER A 69 -1.07 3.55 10.89
C SER A 69 -2.43 2.98 11.31
N SER A 70 -3.24 3.74 12.05
CA SER A 70 -4.62 3.39 12.42
C SER A 70 -5.64 3.71 11.32
N ARG A 71 -5.25 4.36 10.23
CA ARG A 71 -6.11 4.67 9.09
C ARG A 71 -5.86 3.69 7.94
N VAL A 72 -6.95 3.21 7.37
CA VAL A 72 -6.90 2.34 6.19
C VAL A 72 -6.59 3.19 4.97
N SER A 73 -5.55 2.81 4.23
CA SER A 73 -5.21 3.44 2.96
C SER A 73 -6.19 2.98 1.89
N TYR A 74 -6.74 3.92 1.12
CA TYR A 74 -7.55 3.65 -0.05
C TYR A 74 -6.85 4.23 -1.29
N TYR A 75 -6.67 3.40 -2.30
CA TYR A 75 -6.03 3.78 -3.55
C TYR A 75 -6.54 2.88 -4.68
N GLU A 76 -6.26 3.30 -5.91
CA GLU A 76 -6.33 2.43 -7.08
C GLU A 76 -4.90 2.06 -7.47
N ILE A 77 -4.71 0.81 -7.89
CA ILE A 77 -3.42 0.27 -8.26
C ILE A 77 -3.50 -0.46 -9.60
N GLN A 78 -2.50 -0.25 -10.43
CA GLN A 78 -2.27 -0.98 -11.66
C GLN A 78 -0.85 -1.56 -11.63
N ILE A 79 -0.76 -2.87 -11.86
CA ILE A 79 0.50 -3.60 -11.96
C ILE A 79 0.78 -3.86 -13.45
N ASP A 80 1.92 -3.38 -13.94
CA ASP A 80 2.33 -3.43 -15.34
C ASP A 80 1.21 -2.98 -16.31
N ASN A 81 0.93 -3.80 -17.33
CA ASN A 81 -0.14 -3.58 -18.31
C ASN A 81 -1.50 -4.15 -17.84
N GLY A 82 -1.64 -4.43 -16.54
CA GLY A 82 -2.87 -4.92 -15.95
C GLY A 82 -3.97 -3.87 -15.88
N VAL A 83 -5.13 -4.28 -15.37
CA VAL A 83 -6.25 -3.36 -15.12
C VAL A 83 -6.03 -2.58 -13.82
N MET A 84 -6.46 -1.33 -13.82
CA MET A 84 -6.54 -0.51 -12.61
C MET A 84 -7.63 -1.06 -11.68
N VAL A 85 -7.27 -1.39 -10.45
CA VAL A 85 -8.18 -1.96 -9.45
C VAL A 85 -8.19 -1.14 -8.17
N LYS A 86 -9.35 -1.09 -7.51
CA LYS A 86 -9.50 -0.45 -6.19
C LYS A 86 -8.92 -1.36 -5.12
N GLN A 87 -8.16 -0.80 -4.19
CA GLN A 87 -7.57 -1.53 -3.07
C GLN A 87 -7.70 -0.73 -1.77
N LYS A 88 -8.10 -1.43 -0.70
CA LYS A 88 -7.96 -0.95 0.69
C LYS A 88 -6.99 -1.81 1.46
N SER A 89 -6.05 -1.20 2.19
CA SER A 89 -4.99 -1.93 2.89
C SER A 89 -4.28 -1.03 3.91
N SER A 90 -3.30 -1.56 4.63
CA SER A 90 -2.35 -0.77 5.46
C SER A 90 -1.29 -0.02 4.62
N GLY A 91 -1.49 0.12 3.31
CA GLY A 91 -0.52 0.66 2.35
C GLY A 91 0.15 -0.41 1.49
N ILE A 92 1.02 0.04 0.59
CA ILE A 92 1.82 -0.80 -0.32
C ILE A 92 3.30 -0.47 -0.16
N ALA A 93 4.12 -1.53 -0.05
CA ALA A 93 5.57 -1.44 -0.10
C ALA A 93 6.07 -1.99 -1.45
N ILE A 94 6.95 -1.24 -2.11
CA ILE A 94 7.56 -1.59 -3.40
C ILE A 94 9.07 -1.52 -3.19
N CYS A 95 9.81 -2.58 -3.49
CA CYS A 95 11.25 -2.62 -3.25
C CYS A 95 12.05 -3.06 -4.49
N THR A 96 13.29 -2.62 -4.54
CA THR A 96 14.31 -3.06 -5.49
C THR A 96 14.94 -4.40 -5.01
N GLY A 97 15.88 -4.93 -5.79
CA GLY A 97 16.68 -6.09 -5.38
C GLY A 97 17.51 -5.88 -4.14
N THR A 98 18.09 -4.68 -3.95
CA THR A 98 18.85 -4.32 -2.74
C THR A 98 17.96 -4.23 -1.51
N GLY A 99 16.73 -3.70 -1.64
CA GLY A 99 15.75 -3.64 -0.54
C GLY A 99 15.12 -4.99 -0.16
N SER A 100 15.34 -6.04 -0.96
CA SER A 100 14.67 -7.33 -0.83
C SER A 100 14.87 -8.04 0.52
N THR A 101 16.01 -7.82 1.17
CA THR A 101 16.40 -8.42 2.46
C THR A 101 16.03 -7.54 3.66
N SER A 102 15.50 -6.34 3.43
CA SER A 102 15.16 -5.35 4.45
C SER A 102 13.67 -5.45 4.84
N TRP A 103 12.92 -4.35 4.76
CA TRP A 103 11.53 -4.30 5.20
C TRP A 103 10.64 -5.27 4.43
N TYR A 104 10.83 -5.38 3.11
CA TYR A 104 10.11 -6.33 2.25
C TYR A 104 10.23 -7.79 2.73
N PHE A 105 11.44 -8.23 3.11
CA PHE A 105 11.63 -9.56 3.68
C PHE A 105 10.87 -9.70 4.99
N ASN A 106 10.98 -8.71 5.87
CA ASN A 106 10.42 -8.80 7.22
C ASN A 106 8.89 -8.81 7.26
N ILE A 107 8.22 -8.16 6.31
CA ILE A 107 6.74 -8.23 6.19
C ILE A 107 6.25 -9.54 5.56
N ASN A 108 7.08 -10.22 4.75
CA ASN A 108 6.68 -11.42 4.00
C ASN A 108 7.22 -12.73 4.58
N LYS A 109 8.23 -12.69 5.46
CA LYS A 109 8.86 -13.88 6.02
C LYS A 109 7.85 -14.70 6.83
N LEU A 110 7.91 -16.01 6.67
CA LEU A 110 7.21 -16.93 7.55
C LEU A 110 8.00 -17.12 8.83
N THR A 111 7.29 -17.16 9.96
CA THR A 111 7.85 -17.56 11.25
C THR A 111 7.81 -19.07 11.40
N GLU A 112 8.67 -19.62 12.26
CA GLU A 112 8.67 -21.05 12.59
C GLU A 112 7.32 -21.48 13.20
N GLN A 113 6.71 -20.61 14.01
CA GLN A 113 5.39 -20.82 14.57
C GLN A 113 4.31 -20.95 13.48
N CYS A 114 4.29 -20.04 12.49
CA CYS A 114 3.32 -20.08 11.39
C CYS A 114 3.43 -21.37 10.59
N VAL A 115 4.66 -21.79 10.24
CA VAL A 115 4.89 -23.03 9.50
C VAL A 115 4.51 -24.25 10.34
N SER A 116 4.87 -24.28 11.62
CA SER A 116 4.53 -25.38 12.51
C SER A 116 3.03 -25.60 12.63
N GLU A 117 2.27 -24.50 12.76
CA GLU A 117 0.81 -24.55 12.86
C GLU A 117 0.14 -25.01 11.55
N LEU A 118 0.61 -24.51 10.41
CA LEU A 118 0.12 -24.93 9.10
C LEU A 118 0.35 -26.44 8.88
N LEU A 119 1.56 -26.92 9.18
CA LEU A 119 1.89 -28.34 9.06
C LEU A 119 1.06 -29.20 10.02
N ARG A 120 0.79 -28.72 11.24
CA ARG A 120 -0.08 -29.40 12.23
C ARG A 120 -1.49 -29.60 11.68
N ILE A 121 -2.11 -28.53 11.18
CA ILE A 121 -3.48 -28.58 10.61
C ILE A 121 -3.50 -29.48 9.37
N THR A 122 -2.48 -29.37 8.50
CA THR A 122 -2.39 -30.18 7.27
C THR A 122 -2.27 -31.68 7.60
N SER A 123 -1.45 -32.03 8.60
CA SER A 123 -1.31 -33.40 9.07
C SER A 123 -2.63 -33.97 9.59
N GLN A 124 -3.43 -33.16 10.28
CA GLN A 124 -4.75 -33.55 10.80
C GLN A 124 -5.77 -33.76 9.67
N GLN A 125 -5.87 -32.82 8.73
CA GLN A 125 -6.88 -32.85 7.66
C GLN A 125 -6.59 -33.93 6.60
N CYS A 126 -5.33 -34.10 6.21
CA CYS A 126 -4.95 -35.08 5.20
C CYS A 126 -4.73 -36.49 5.77
N ASN A 127 -4.86 -36.67 7.10
CA ASN A 127 -4.54 -37.92 7.82
C ASN A 127 -3.12 -38.46 7.50
N VAL A 128 -2.19 -37.57 7.16
CA VAL A 128 -0.79 -37.92 6.86
C VAL A 128 0.05 -37.66 8.09
N SER A 129 0.86 -38.63 8.51
CA SER A 129 1.80 -38.43 9.61
C SER A 129 3.05 -37.72 9.11
N LEU A 130 3.06 -36.39 9.15
CA LEU A 130 4.25 -35.56 8.86
C LEU A 130 5.31 -35.61 10.00
N GLY A 131 5.25 -36.64 10.86
CA GLY A 131 6.06 -36.70 12.08
C GLY A 131 5.64 -35.71 13.18
N LEU A 132 4.41 -35.15 13.10
CA LEU A 132 3.88 -34.09 13.97
C LEU A 132 2.91 -34.59 15.06
N ARG A 133 2.94 -35.88 15.42
CA ARG A 133 1.94 -36.43 16.36
C ARG A 133 2.12 -35.86 17.76
N ILE A 134 1.25 -34.94 18.14
CA ILE A 134 0.80 -34.78 19.52
C ILE A 134 -0.35 -35.78 19.67
N ARG A 135 -0.16 -36.82 20.49
CA ARG A 135 -1.29 -37.64 20.95
C ARG A 135 -1.33 -37.63 22.46
N GLU A 136 -2.47 -37.19 22.97
CA GLU A 136 -2.94 -37.26 24.36
C GLU A 136 -3.20 -38.71 24.81
N SER A 137 -2.30 -39.65 24.52
CA SER A 137 -2.44 -41.01 25.02
C SER A 137 -1.06 -41.60 25.26
N MET A 138 -0.73 -41.68 26.54
CA MET A 138 0.49 -42.23 27.13
C MET A 138 0.97 -43.52 26.45
N ASN A 139 2.24 -43.51 26.06
CA ASN A 139 3.11 -44.67 26.26
C ASN A 139 4.53 -44.15 26.52
N ILE A 140 4.99 -44.32 27.76
CA ILE A 140 6.21 -43.72 28.33
C ILE A 140 7.49 -44.06 27.55
N TYR A 141 7.49 -45.15 26.79
CA TYR A 141 8.65 -45.58 25.99
C TYR A 141 8.87 -44.79 24.68
N ARG A 142 7.96 -43.89 24.27
CA ARG A 142 8.13 -43.04 23.07
C ARG A 142 8.57 -41.61 23.38
N LEU A 143 8.71 -41.25 24.66
CA LEU A 143 9.15 -39.91 25.08
C LEU A 143 10.63 -39.62 24.77
N ILE A 144 11.43 -40.65 24.52
CA ILE A 144 12.89 -40.50 24.37
C ILE A 144 13.28 -40.11 22.93
N PHE A 145 12.38 -40.27 21.94
CA PHE A 145 12.66 -39.93 20.55
C PHE A 145 11.55 -39.07 19.90
N ARG A 146 11.89 -37.78 19.72
CA ARG A 146 11.50 -36.84 18.63
C ARG A 146 10.66 -35.60 18.98
N PRO A 147 11.29 -34.62 19.67
CA PRO A 147 11.05 -33.18 19.42
C PRO A 147 11.76 -32.65 18.16
N MET A 148 12.66 -33.44 17.56
CA MET A 148 13.66 -32.95 16.60
C MET A 148 13.18 -32.93 15.13
N THR A 149 12.15 -33.71 14.76
CA THR A 149 11.69 -33.83 13.36
C THR A 149 10.66 -32.78 12.98
N SER A 150 9.78 -32.37 13.89
CA SER A 150 8.82 -31.28 13.68
C SER A 150 9.55 -29.96 13.46
N LYS A 151 10.54 -29.69 14.31
CA LYS A 151 11.35 -28.46 14.27
C LYS A 151 12.22 -28.37 13.02
N TRP A 152 12.92 -29.46 12.65
CA TRP A 152 13.70 -29.49 11.41
C TRP A 152 12.81 -29.25 10.19
N LEU A 153 11.65 -29.89 10.09
CA LEU A 153 10.77 -29.75 8.92
C LEU A 153 10.21 -28.33 8.82
N ALA A 154 9.75 -27.77 9.94
CA ALA A 154 9.28 -26.39 9.99
C ALA A 154 10.40 -25.42 9.61
N THR A 155 11.62 -25.65 10.11
CA THR A 155 12.81 -24.86 9.75
C THR A 155 13.14 -24.97 8.27
N TYR A 156 13.13 -26.18 7.71
CA TYR A 156 13.39 -26.44 6.30
C TYR A 156 12.37 -25.72 5.42
N VAL A 157 11.08 -25.95 5.63
CA VAL A 157 9.98 -25.32 4.86
C VAL A 157 10.04 -23.80 4.97
N ARG A 158 10.24 -23.28 6.19
CA ARG A 158 10.42 -21.83 6.43
C ARG A 158 11.57 -21.28 5.60
N ASN A 159 12.75 -21.91 5.67
CA ASN A 159 13.93 -21.46 4.95
C ASN A 159 13.72 -21.55 3.43
N SER A 160 13.15 -22.63 2.92
CA SER A 160 12.84 -22.79 1.50
C SER A 160 11.91 -21.69 0.98
N ILE A 161 10.83 -21.36 1.70
CA ILE A 161 9.90 -20.30 1.31
C ILE A 161 10.57 -18.94 1.43
N ASN A 162 11.23 -18.65 2.55
CA ASN A 162 11.84 -17.35 2.77
C ASN A 162 12.98 -17.06 1.78
N SER A 163 13.78 -18.06 1.42
CA SER A 163 14.82 -17.95 0.38
C SER A 163 14.24 -17.74 -1.02
N SER A 164 13.03 -18.26 -1.30
CA SER A 164 12.36 -18.06 -2.60
C SER A 164 11.94 -16.61 -2.85
N TYR A 165 11.77 -15.79 -1.80
CA TYR A 165 11.52 -14.36 -1.95
C TYR A 165 12.74 -13.62 -2.48
N LEU A 166 13.94 -14.05 -2.08
CA LEU A 166 15.21 -13.41 -2.43
C LEU A 166 15.69 -13.83 -3.83
N SER A 167 15.52 -15.11 -4.18
CA SER A 167 16.01 -15.67 -5.45
C SER A 167 15.25 -15.20 -6.69
N ARG A 168 14.16 -14.43 -6.53
CA ARG A 168 13.30 -14.00 -7.65
C ARG A 168 13.49 -12.54 -8.05
N ILE A 169 14.31 -11.77 -7.32
CA ILE A 169 14.69 -10.40 -7.69
C ILE A 169 16.04 -10.42 -8.42
N HIS A 170 16.15 -11.33 -9.37
CA HIS A 170 17.07 -11.20 -10.47
C HIS A 170 16.29 -10.51 -11.60
N TYR A 171 16.98 -9.70 -12.40
CA TYR A 171 16.41 -8.88 -13.50
C TYR A 171 15.68 -7.61 -13.06
N VAL A 172 15.55 -6.68 -14.02
CA VAL A 172 14.97 -5.31 -13.95
C VAL A 172 13.49 -5.34 -13.54
N ARG A 173 13.21 -5.80 -12.31
CA ARG A 173 11.87 -5.93 -11.73
C ARG A 173 11.93 -5.53 -10.26
N MET A 174 10.88 -4.86 -9.81
CA MET A 174 10.63 -4.59 -8.40
C MET A 174 9.78 -5.71 -7.81
N ALA A 175 9.92 -5.92 -6.51
CA ALA A 175 8.95 -6.68 -5.74
C ALA A 175 7.96 -5.72 -5.09
N PHE A 176 6.69 -6.12 -4.97
CA PHE A 176 5.69 -5.32 -4.26
C PHE A 176 4.92 -6.18 -3.26
N THR A 177 4.40 -5.54 -2.22
CA THR A 177 3.53 -6.15 -1.22
C THR A 177 2.51 -5.13 -0.71
N VAL A 178 1.24 -5.45 -0.96
CA VAL A 178 0.07 -4.83 -0.33
C VAL A 178 -0.04 -5.38 1.09
N ARG A 179 0.07 -4.50 2.09
CA ARG A 179 0.02 -4.89 3.50
C ARG A 179 -1.41 -4.97 4.00
N ASP A 180 -1.78 -6.08 4.64
CA ASP A 180 -3.10 -6.30 5.24
C ASP A 180 -4.26 -5.95 4.27
N PRO A 181 -4.31 -6.60 3.09
CA PRO A 181 -5.32 -6.28 2.10
C PRO A 181 -6.73 -6.59 2.62
N ILE A 182 -7.67 -5.68 2.34
CA ILE A 182 -9.09 -5.86 2.62
C ILE A 182 -9.77 -6.30 1.32
N PHE A 183 -10.39 -7.48 1.35
CA PHE A 183 -11.15 -8.01 0.22
C PHE A 183 -12.64 -8.13 0.57
N ASN A 184 -13.50 -7.66 -0.34
CA ASN A 184 -14.97 -7.76 -0.25
C ASN A 184 -15.61 -7.50 -1.62
N ALA A 185 -16.95 -7.33 -1.67
CA ALA A 185 -17.68 -7.06 -2.91
C ALA A 185 -17.21 -5.80 -3.67
N THR A 186 -16.63 -4.83 -2.97
CA THR A 186 -16.09 -3.59 -3.55
C THR A 186 -14.59 -3.71 -3.90
N PHE A 187 -13.85 -4.50 -3.12
CA PHE A 187 -12.40 -4.70 -3.29
C PHE A 187 -12.15 -6.16 -3.64
N SER A 188 -12.12 -6.46 -4.94
CA SER A 188 -11.93 -7.82 -5.42
C SER A 188 -10.61 -8.43 -4.91
N PRO A 189 -10.57 -9.75 -4.65
CA PRO A 189 -9.33 -10.43 -4.31
C PRO A 189 -8.26 -10.22 -5.38
N THR A 190 -7.08 -9.77 -4.95
CA THR A 190 -5.90 -9.62 -5.81
C THR A 190 -4.72 -10.35 -5.18
N THR A 191 -3.69 -10.65 -5.97
CA THR A 191 -2.45 -11.19 -5.43
C THR A 191 -1.75 -10.09 -4.62
N PRO A 192 -1.60 -10.24 -3.29
CA PRO A 192 -1.14 -9.15 -2.44
C PRO A 192 0.36 -8.90 -2.58
N ARG A 193 1.11 -9.81 -3.20
CA ARG A 193 2.54 -9.66 -3.44
C ARG A 193 2.94 -10.22 -4.79
N GLY A 194 3.98 -9.65 -5.38
CA GLY A 194 4.43 -10.09 -6.70
C GLY A 194 5.64 -9.30 -7.17
N PHE A 195 5.91 -9.41 -8.47
CA PHE A 195 6.96 -8.69 -9.14
C PHE A 195 6.36 -7.88 -10.29
N ALA A 196 6.91 -6.70 -10.53
CA ALA A 196 6.45 -5.76 -11.55
C ALA A 196 7.61 -4.94 -12.12
N GLN A 197 7.50 -4.49 -13.36
CA GLN A 197 8.39 -3.48 -13.93
C GLN A 197 7.86 -2.08 -13.70
N LYS A 198 6.54 -1.93 -13.65
CA LYS A 198 5.86 -0.66 -13.47
C LYS A 198 4.64 -0.82 -12.57
N ILE A 199 4.49 0.09 -11.63
CA ILE A 199 3.33 0.16 -10.75
C ILE A 199 2.80 1.60 -10.80
N LEU A 200 1.55 1.75 -11.18
CA LEU A 200 0.83 3.01 -11.11
C LEU A 200 -0.09 2.95 -9.90
N VAL A 201 0.02 3.94 -9.02
CA VAL A 201 -0.84 4.09 -7.85
C VAL A 201 -1.57 5.43 -7.96
N LYS A 202 -2.87 5.42 -7.73
CA LYS A 202 -3.69 6.63 -7.62
C LYS A 202 -4.27 6.71 -6.22
N SER A 203 -3.92 7.77 -5.49
CA SER A 203 -4.40 7.95 -4.14
C SER A 203 -5.89 8.26 -4.10
N ARG A 204 -6.56 7.68 -3.10
CA ARG A 204 -7.89 8.07 -2.61
C ARG A 204 -7.84 8.42 -1.12
N GLY A 205 -6.64 8.65 -0.58
CA GLY A 205 -6.37 8.95 0.82
C GLY A 205 -6.47 10.44 1.13
N TYR A 206 -6.66 10.78 2.41
CA TYR A 206 -6.81 12.18 2.85
C TYR A 206 -5.52 12.77 3.39
N ASP A 207 -4.77 11.96 4.13
CA ASP A 207 -3.46 12.31 4.67
C ASP A 207 -2.50 11.16 4.33
N ALA A 208 -2.31 10.94 3.03
CA ALA A 208 -1.48 9.87 2.51
C ALA A 208 -0.14 10.41 2.05
N HIS A 209 0.89 9.57 2.15
CA HIS A 209 2.26 9.90 1.80
C HIS A 209 2.89 8.81 0.94
N LEU A 210 3.77 9.26 0.05
CA LEU A 210 4.74 8.45 -0.65
C LEU A 210 6.08 8.67 0.04
N VAL A 211 6.64 7.61 0.61
CA VAL A 211 7.90 7.63 1.37
C VAL A 211 8.95 6.86 0.60
N VAL A 212 10.10 7.49 0.37
CA VAL A 212 11.27 6.91 -0.32
C VAL A 212 12.35 6.58 0.71
N ASP A 213 12.78 5.32 0.74
CA ASP A 213 13.84 4.76 1.59
C ASP A 213 13.72 5.08 3.08
N GLY A 214 12.50 5.33 3.56
CA GLY A 214 12.22 5.75 4.93
C GLY A 214 12.75 7.15 5.30
N GLY A 215 13.35 7.88 4.36
CA GLY A 215 13.99 9.17 4.59
C GLY A 215 13.14 10.35 4.13
N VAL A 216 12.73 10.36 2.86
CA VAL A 216 12.00 11.48 2.25
C VAL A 216 10.52 11.12 2.08
N SER A 217 9.63 12.04 2.44
CA SER A 217 8.19 11.85 2.37
C SER A 217 7.55 12.96 1.53
N TYR A 218 6.66 12.55 0.62
CA TYR A 218 5.88 13.41 -0.25
C TYR A 218 4.41 13.23 0.02
N ARG A 219 3.65 14.35 0.09
CA ARG A 219 2.19 14.29 0.18
C ARG A 219 1.61 13.59 -1.04
N PHE A 220 0.70 12.67 -0.80
CA PHE A 220 0.12 11.80 -1.81
C PHE A 220 -1.39 11.62 -1.55
N ASN A 221 -2.12 12.73 -1.45
CA ASN A 221 -3.56 12.76 -1.15
C ASN A 221 -4.44 12.48 -2.38
N ASP A 222 -5.76 12.40 -2.18
CA ASP A 222 -6.75 12.04 -3.20
C ASP A 222 -6.52 12.77 -4.53
N GLY A 223 -6.54 11.98 -5.60
CA GLY A 223 -6.29 12.44 -6.96
C GLY A 223 -4.81 12.45 -7.38
N ALA A 224 -3.86 12.38 -6.44
CA ALA A 224 -2.44 12.21 -6.78
C ALA A 224 -2.18 10.86 -7.44
N GLU A 225 -1.31 10.84 -8.45
CA GLU A 225 -0.90 9.63 -9.17
C GLU A 225 0.62 9.52 -9.12
N ALA A 226 1.12 8.33 -8.79
CA ALA A 226 2.54 8.00 -8.74
C ALA A 226 2.81 6.82 -9.65
N ILE A 227 3.83 6.97 -10.49
CA ILE A 227 4.38 5.88 -11.28
C ILE A 227 5.71 5.49 -10.63
N VAL A 228 5.80 4.23 -10.22
CA VAL A 228 7.03 3.62 -9.73
C VAL A 228 7.47 2.62 -10.79
N GLU A 229 8.68 2.77 -11.31
CA GLU A 229 9.25 1.88 -12.33
C GLU A 229 10.76 1.75 -12.11
N VAL A 230 11.34 0.64 -12.57
CA VAL A 230 12.80 0.46 -12.62
C VAL A 230 13.25 0.66 -14.04
N ARG A 231 14.33 1.43 -14.20
CA ARG A 231 14.97 1.67 -15.49
C ARG A 231 16.43 1.23 -15.45
N GLU A 232 16.97 0.82 -16.59
CA GLU A 232 18.34 0.31 -16.67
C GLU A 232 19.38 1.42 -16.44
N GLU A 233 19.06 2.66 -16.82
CA GLU A 233 19.91 3.83 -16.60
C GLU A 233 20.15 4.14 -15.11
N ASP A 234 19.25 3.71 -14.23
CA ASP A 234 19.31 3.94 -12.79
C ASP A 234 20.00 2.77 -12.04
N ALA A 235 20.57 1.80 -12.76
CA ALA A 235 21.21 0.63 -12.16
C ALA A 235 22.48 1.00 -11.38
N LEU A 236 22.63 0.43 -10.17
CA LEU A 236 23.85 0.56 -9.38
C LEU A 236 25.07 -0.03 -10.11
N GLN A 237 26.14 0.76 -10.18
CA GLN A 237 27.43 0.31 -10.70
C GLN A 237 28.32 -0.14 -9.54
N THR A 238 28.99 -1.29 -9.70
CA THR A 238 30.00 -1.75 -8.73
C THR A 238 31.37 -1.22 -9.12
N VAL A 239 31.99 -0.45 -8.25
CA VAL A 239 33.39 -0.02 -8.40
C VAL A 239 34.28 -0.97 -7.61
N ILE A 240 35.24 -1.60 -8.29
CA ILE A 240 36.24 -2.47 -7.66
C ILE A 240 37.55 -1.70 -7.56
N PHE A 241 37.98 -1.40 -6.34
CA PHE A 241 39.33 -0.90 -6.09
C PHE A 241 40.29 -2.10 -6.07
N ARG A 242 41.36 -2.02 -6.87
CA ARG A 242 42.47 -2.98 -6.88
C ARG A 242 43.73 -2.30 -6.38
#